data_AF-A0A090DHB3-F1
#
_entry.id   AF-A0A090DHB3-F1
#
_cell.length_a   1.000
_cell.length_b   1.000
_cell.length_c   1.000
_cell.angle_alpha   90.00
_cell.angle_beta   90.00
_cell.angle_gamma   90.00
#
_symmetry.space_group_name_H-M   'P 1'
#
loop_
_entity.id
_entity.type
_entity.pdbx_description
1 polymer ?
#
loop_
_entity_poly.entity_id
_entity_poly.type
_entity_poly.pdbx_seq_one_letter_code
_entity_poly.pdbx_strand_id
1 'polypeptide(L)'
;MRLQHILIPAALCSLVAASAYSEETDRYRLEKSANGYVRMDTRTGAMSICEERTGQLVCKMAADERAAYQDEIDRLDNSVKALDARVAKLENSLSARLESQLPSQEDFNKTMGYMEQFFRTFKDIVKDMDKEDGDGGKLNQKT
;
A
#
# COMPACT_ATOMS: atom_id res chain seq x y z
N MET A 1 -46.69 -41.15 6.47
CA MET A 1 -46.52 -41.22 5.00
C MET A 1 -46.17 -39.81 4.55
N ARG A 2 -44.90 -39.45 4.29
CA ARG A 2 -44.25 -39.43 2.96
C ARG A 2 -45.27 -39.02 1.86
N LEU A 3 -45.08 -37.97 1.06
CA LEU A 3 -43.86 -37.57 0.36
C LEU A 3 -44.02 -36.16 -0.24
N GLN A 4 -42.97 -35.35 -0.09
CA GLN A 4 -42.41 -34.34 -1.01
C GLN A 4 -43.26 -33.84 -2.19
N HIS A 5 -43.45 -32.51 -2.25
CA HIS A 5 -43.10 -31.74 -3.44
C HIS A 5 -42.33 -30.46 -3.02
N ILE A 6 -41.02 -30.54 -3.24
CA ILE A 6 -40.06 -29.43 -3.29
C ILE A 6 -40.18 -28.77 -4.68
N LEU A 7 -39.79 -27.49 -4.75
CA LEU A 7 -39.58 -26.60 -5.91
C LEU A 7 -40.73 -25.66 -6.26
N ILE A 8 -40.71 -24.45 -5.68
CA ILE A 8 -40.42 -23.19 -6.43
C ILE A 8 -39.70 -22.23 -5.46
N PRO A 9 -38.41 -21.90 -5.64
CA PRO A 9 -37.82 -20.76 -4.96
C PRO A 9 -38.28 -19.52 -5.71
N ALA A 10 -39.42 -18.96 -5.33
CA ALA A 10 -39.74 -17.59 -5.71
C ALA A 10 -38.77 -16.71 -4.94
N ALA A 11 -37.65 -16.40 -5.58
CA ALA A 11 -36.72 -15.36 -5.20
C ALA A 11 -37.50 -14.06 -5.03
N LEU A 12 -37.98 -13.81 -3.82
CA LEU A 12 -38.41 -12.51 -3.39
C LEU A 12 -37.12 -11.71 -3.21
N CYS A 13 -36.61 -11.18 -4.32
CA CYS A 13 -35.72 -10.03 -4.30
C CYS A 13 -36.49 -8.93 -3.56
N SER A 14 -36.29 -8.85 -2.25
CA SER A 14 -36.52 -7.62 -1.51
C SER A 14 -35.59 -6.59 -2.11
N LEU A 15 -36.12 -5.84 -3.08
CA LEU A 15 -35.61 -4.52 -3.40
C LEU A 15 -35.69 -3.75 -2.09
N VAL A 16 -34.58 -3.72 -1.35
CA VAL A 16 -34.26 -2.52 -0.57
C VAL A 16 -34.04 -1.45 -1.64
N ALA A 17 -35.14 -0.78 -1.99
CA ALA A 17 -35.06 0.54 -2.56
C ALA A 17 -34.35 1.37 -1.49
N ALA A 18 -33.02 1.47 -1.59
CA ALA A 18 -32.30 2.57 -1.00
C ALA A 18 -32.85 3.81 -1.71
N SER A 19 -33.89 4.40 -1.13
CA SER A 19 -34.25 5.77 -1.41
C SER A 19 -32.98 6.57 -1.17
N ALA A 20 -32.30 6.94 -2.26
CA ALA A 20 -31.30 7.99 -2.24
C ALA A 20 -32.02 9.21 -1.67
N TYR A 21 -31.85 9.42 -0.36
CA TYR A 21 -32.42 10.55 0.33
C TYR A 21 -31.83 11.79 -0.32
N SER A 22 -32.68 12.49 -1.07
CA SER A 22 -32.46 13.83 -1.59
C SER A 22 -32.36 14.81 -0.41
N GLU A 23 -31.23 14.79 0.29
CA GLU A 23 -30.82 15.87 1.19
C GLU A 23 -30.02 16.95 0.44
N GLU A 24 -30.04 16.90 -0.90
CA GLU A 24 -29.35 17.86 -1.78
C GLU A 24 -30.34 18.77 -2.54
N THR A 25 -31.62 18.78 -2.16
CA THR A 25 -32.63 19.64 -2.81
C THR A 25 -32.48 21.13 -2.51
N ASP A 26 -31.68 21.53 -1.51
CA ASP A 26 -31.46 22.95 -1.16
C ASP A 26 -29.98 23.39 -1.19
N ARG A 27 -29.06 22.48 -1.53
CA ARG A 27 -27.64 22.83 -1.65
C ARG A 27 -27.35 23.63 -2.90
N TYR A 28 -28.04 23.35 -4.00
CA TYR A 28 -27.84 24.04 -5.26
C TYR A 28 -29.04 24.92 -5.57
N ARG A 29 -28.82 26.24 -5.60
CA ARG A 29 -29.83 27.22 -6.03
C ARG A 29 -29.59 27.60 -7.48
N LEU A 30 -30.65 27.58 -8.29
CA LEU A 30 -30.58 27.95 -9.69
C LEU A 30 -31.27 29.29 -9.90
N GLU A 31 -30.53 30.29 -10.39
CA GLU A 31 -31.01 31.64 -10.64
C GLU A 31 -30.93 31.97 -12.13
N LYS A 32 -31.93 32.68 -12.64
CA LYS A 32 -31.93 33.16 -14.02
C LYS A 32 -31.15 34.47 -14.09
N SER A 33 -30.13 34.52 -14.93
CA SER A 33 -29.30 35.71 -15.17
C SER A 33 -29.56 36.28 -16.57
N ALA A 34 -29.01 37.45 -16.86
CA ALA A 34 -29.17 38.13 -18.15
C ALA A 34 -28.69 37.28 -19.35
N ASN A 35 -27.67 36.43 -19.14
CA ASN A 35 -27.02 35.66 -20.20
C ASN A 35 -27.27 34.14 -20.10
N GLY A 36 -28.18 33.66 -19.25
CA GLY A 36 -28.45 32.23 -19.08
C GLY A 36 -28.85 31.86 -17.65
N TYR A 37 -28.36 30.72 -17.17
CA TYR A 37 -28.64 30.24 -15.80
C TYR A 37 -27.36 30.22 -14.97
N VAL A 38 -27.48 30.51 -13.69
CA VAL A 38 -26.39 30.43 -12.72
C VAL A 38 -26.78 29.44 -11.63
N ARG A 39 -25.93 28.44 -11.39
CA ARG A 39 -26.06 27.51 -10.26
C ARG A 39 -25.13 27.94 -9.15
N MET A 40 -25.66 28.20 -7.97
CA MET A 40 -24.89 28.52 -6.77
C MET A 40 -24.91 27.33 -5.81
N ASP A 41 -23.74 26.89 -5.32
CA ASP A 41 -23.63 26.00 -4.16
C ASP A 41 -23.80 26.84 -2.89
N THR A 42 -24.90 26.66 -2.15
CA THR A 42 -25.24 27.44 -0.94
C THR A 42 -24.28 27.17 0.21
N ARG A 43 -23.48 26.10 0.15
CA ARG A 43 -22.49 25.76 1.19
C ARG A 43 -21.14 26.44 0.96
N THR A 44 -20.71 26.54 -0.29
CA THR A 44 -19.38 27.08 -0.65
C THR A 44 -19.43 28.48 -1.24
N GLY A 45 -20.60 28.92 -1.71
CA GLY A 45 -20.76 30.16 -2.47
C GLY A 45 -20.28 30.07 -3.92
N ALA A 46 -19.86 28.89 -4.38
CA ALA A 46 -19.37 28.69 -5.74
C ALA A 46 -20.50 28.87 -6.76
N MET A 47 -20.26 29.68 -7.79
CA MET A 47 -21.22 29.97 -8.86
C MET A 47 -20.76 29.37 -10.19
N SER A 48 -21.58 28.48 -10.77
CA SER A 48 -21.37 27.89 -12.10
C SER A 48 -22.33 28.52 -13.11
N ILE A 49 -21.85 28.83 -14.32
CA ILE A 49 -22.74 29.26 -15.42
C ILE A 49 -23.23 28.02 -16.16
N CYS A 50 -24.55 27.93 -16.36
CA CYS A 50 -25.20 26.81 -17.03
C CYS A 50 -25.83 27.25 -18.35
N GLU A 51 -25.63 26.41 -19.37
CA GLU A 51 -26.20 26.56 -20.70
C GLU A 51 -27.24 25.46 -20.91
N GLU A 52 -28.33 25.77 -21.60
CA GLU A 52 -29.29 24.76 -22.03
C GLU A 52 -28.76 24.04 -23.27
N ARG A 53 -28.62 22.71 -23.20
CA ARG A 53 -28.24 21.84 -24.30
C ARG A 53 -29.22 20.69 -24.38
N THR A 54 -29.88 20.55 -25.53
CA THR A 54 -30.75 19.41 -25.81
C THR A 54 -31.89 19.24 -24.79
N GLY A 55 -32.42 20.35 -24.26
CA GLY A 55 -33.47 20.35 -23.24
C GLY A 55 -32.99 20.05 -21.82
N GLN A 56 -31.67 20.01 -21.57
CA GLN A 56 -31.08 19.85 -20.25
C GLN A 56 -30.12 21.00 -19.93
N LEU A 57 -30.10 21.44 -18.68
CA LEU A 57 -29.14 22.45 -18.21
C LEU A 57 -27.79 21.82 -17.90
N VAL A 58 -26.75 22.25 -18.60
CA VAL A 58 -25.37 21.80 -18.42
C VAL A 58 -24.55 22.93 -17.81
N CYS A 59 -24.10 22.76 -16.57
CA CYS A 59 -23.30 23.72 -15.85
C CYS A 59 -21.80 23.50 -16.11
N LYS A 60 -21.10 24.53 -16.59
CA LYS A 60 -19.63 24.53 -16.68
C LYS A 60 -19.06 24.95 -15.32
N MET A 61 -18.02 24.26 -14.86
CA MET A 61 -17.25 24.69 -13.68
C MET A 61 -16.76 26.12 -13.86
N ALA A 62 -16.77 26.93 -12.80
CA ALA A 62 -16.35 28.32 -12.86
C ALA A 62 -14.89 28.39 -13.34
N ALA A 63 -14.56 29.39 -14.16
CA ALA A 63 -13.18 29.55 -14.64
C ALA A 63 -12.17 29.71 -13.48
N ASP A 64 -12.60 30.33 -12.39
CA ASP A 64 -11.77 30.57 -11.20
C ASP A 64 -11.46 29.30 -10.40
N GLU A 65 -12.36 28.31 -10.40
CA GLU A 65 -12.10 27.01 -9.77
C GLU A 65 -10.96 26.28 -10.49
N ARG A 66 -10.85 26.42 -11.82
CA ARG A 66 -9.73 25.80 -12.57
C ARG A 66 -8.38 26.37 -12.15
N ALA A 67 -8.29 27.67 -11.90
CA ALA A 67 -7.05 28.29 -11.44
C ALA A 67 -6.68 27.82 -10.02
N ALA A 68 -7.64 27.81 -9.10
CA ALA A 68 -7.42 27.33 -7.74
C ALA A 68 -7.00 25.84 -7.70
N TYR A 69 -7.59 25.00 -8.55
CA TYR A 69 -7.17 23.61 -8.69
C TYR A 69 -5.78 23.48 -9.31
N GLN A 70 -5.43 24.32 -10.29
CA GLN A 70 -4.11 24.30 -10.88
C GLN A 70 -3.04 24.70 -9.87
N ASP A 71 -3.28 25.72 -9.05
CA ASP A 71 -2.37 26.15 -8.00
C ASP A 71 -2.14 25.04 -6.96
N GLU A 72 -3.19 24.31 -6.57
CA GLU A 72 -3.06 23.19 -5.63
C GLU A 72 -2.35 21.98 -6.26
N ILE A 73 -2.56 21.72 -7.55
CA ILE A 73 -1.81 20.71 -8.31
C ILE A 73 -0.32 21.06 -8.31
N ASP A 74 0.02 22.30 -8.65
CA ASP A 74 1.42 22.76 -8.71
C ASP A 74 2.08 22.70 -7.32
N ARG A 75 1.35 23.08 -6.27
CA ARG A 75 1.81 22.94 -4.88
C ARG A 75 2.06 21.48 -4.51
N LEU A 76 1.17 20.57 -4.88
CA LEU A 76 1.27 19.16 -4.54
C LEU A 76 2.44 18.50 -5.30
N ASP A 77 2.59 18.79 -6.60
CA ASP A 77 3.71 18.33 -7.42
C ASP A 77 5.05 18.79 -6.85
N ASN A 78 5.15 20.05 -6.42
CA ASN A 78 6.34 20.57 -5.74
C ASN A 78 6.62 19.83 -4.42
N SER A 79 5.59 19.48 -3.67
CA SER A 79 5.73 18.74 -2.41
C SER A 79 6.21 17.31 -2.63
N VAL A 80 5.69 16.63 -3.65
CA VAL A 80 6.13 15.29 -4.05
C VAL A 80 7.59 15.32 -4.49
N LYS A 81 7.98 16.23 -5.39
CA LYS A 81 9.38 16.39 -5.82
C LYS A 81 10.32 16.65 -4.64
N ALA A 82 9.91 17.47 -3.67
CA ALA A 82 10.71 17.73 -2.48
C ALA A 82 10.84 16.49 -1.58
N LEU A 83 9.78 15.68 -1.46
CA LEU A 83 9.83 14.42 -0.72
C LEU A 83 10.71 13.39 -1.42
N ASP A 84 10.57 13.21 -2.73
CA ASP A 84 11.40 12.28 -3.52
C ASP A 84 12.88 12.64 -3.41
N ALA A 85 13.22 13.93 -3.50
CA ALA A 85 14.60 14.39 -3.32
C ALA A 85 15.16 14.06 -1.91
N ARG A 86 14.32 14.14 -0.87
CA ARG A 86 14.72 13.78 0.50
C ARG A 86 14.89 12.27 0.66
N VAL A 87 13.99 11.48 0.08
CA VAL A 87 14.08 10.02 0.08
C VAL A 87 15.35 9.58 -0.64
N ALA A 88 15.60 10.08 -1.86
CA ALA A 88 16.82 9.77 -2.60
C ALA A 88 18.08 10.15 -1.82
N LYS A 89 18.10 11.29 -1.12
CA LYS A 89 19.23 11.67 -0.26
C LYS A 89 19.41 10.70 0.92
N LEU A 90 18.31 10.30 1.56
CA LEU A 90 18.34 9.36 2.68
C LEU A 90 18.82 7.97 2.23
N GLU A 91 18.31 7.45 1.13
CA GLU A 91 18.71 6.16 0.56
C GLU A 91 20.19 6.12 0.18
N ASN A 92 20.69 7.18 -0.46
CA ASN A 92 22.12 7.32 -0.75
C ASN A 92 22.96 7.37 0.54
N SER A 93 22.50 8.12 1.55
CA SER A 93 23.20 8.20 2.83
C SER A 93 23.20 6.88 3.60
N LEU A 94 22.11 6.11 3.52
CA LEU A 94 21.98 4.81 4.13
C LEU A 94 22.90 3.80 3.43
N SER A 95 22.92 3.81 2.10
CA SER A 95 23.81 2.97 1.30
C SER A 95 25.28 3.26 1.61
N ALA A 96 25.66 4.55 1.65
CA ALA A 96 27.02 4.96 2.02
C ALA A 96 27.40 4.56 3.46
N ARG A 97 26.45 4.66 4.40
CA ARG A 97 26.66 4.16 5.77
C ARG A 97 26.84 2.65 5.81
N LEU A 98 26.02 1.91 5.07
CA LEU A 98 26.08 0.46 5.01
C LEU A 98 27.41 -0.01 4.41
N GLU A 99 27.85 0.61 3.31
CA GLU A 99 29.17 0.39 2.71
C GLU A 99 30.31 0.69 3.70
N SER A 100 30.19 1.75 4.50
CA SER A 100 31.19 2.07 5.54
C SER A 100 31.22 1.10 6.73
N GLN A 101 30.12 0.38 6.98
CA GLN A 101 29.99 -0.58 8.08
C GLN A 101 30.29 -2.01 7.65
N LEU A 102 30.40 -2.29 6.35
CA LEU A 102 30.81 -3.59 5.86
C LEU A 102 32.30 -3.81 6.17
N PRO A 103 32.68 -4.94 6.81
CA PRO A 103 34.08 -5.27 7.05
C PRO A 103 34.86 -5.32 5.74
N SER A 104 36.16 -5.02 5.79
CA SER A 104 37.01 -5.17 4.61
C SER A 104 37.04 -6.64 4.14
N GLN A 105 37.29 -6.86 2.84
CA GLN A 105 37.48 -8.22 2.30
C GLN A 105 38.55 -9.02 3.05
N GLU A 106 39.58 -8.34 3.56
CA GLU A 106 40.63 -8.96 4.35
C GLU A 106 40.10 -9.45 5.71
N ASP A 107 39.31 -8.62 6.41
CA ASP A 107 38.71 -8.98 7.70
C ASP A 107 37.71 -10.12 7.53
N PHE A 108 36.90 -10.09 6.46
CA PHE A 108 35.96 -11.16 6.14
C PHE A 108 36.69 -12.49 5.91
N ASN A 109 37.76 -12.50 5.12
CA ASN A 109 38.54 -13.71 4.86
C ASN A 109 39.21 -14.25 6.14
N LYS A 110 39.72 -13.37 7.01
CA LYS A 110 40.26 -13.77 8.32
C LYS A 110 39.17 -14.41 9.19
N THR A 111 37.99 -13.80 9.29
CA THR A 111 36.86 -14.35 10.05
C THR A 111 36.40 -15.70 9.50
N MET A 112 36.31 -15.85 8.17
CA MET A 112 35.99 -17.13 7.54
C MET A 112 37.03 -18.21 7.84
N GLY A 113 38.32 -17.86 7.84
CA GLY A 113 39.39 -18.77 8.25
C GLY A 113 39.28 -19.19 9.72
N TYR A 114 38.98 -18.27 10.64
CA TYR A 114 38.72 -18.61 12.04
C TYR A 114 37.50 -19.52 12.20
N MET A 115 36.44 -19.28 11.42
CA MET A 115 35.23 -20.10 11.44
C MET A 115 35.50 -21.53 10.91
N GLU A 116 36.31 -21.67 9.87
CA GLU A 116 36.73 -22.97 9.34
C GLU A 116 37.59 -23.75 10.36
N GLN A 117 38.57 -23.07 10.98
CA GLN A 117 39.41 -23.65 12.02
C GLN A 117 38.55 -24.14 13.19
N PHE A 118 37.62 -23.31 13.66
CA PHE A 118 36.68 -23.66 14.72
C PHE A 118 35.86 -24.90 14.36
N PHE A 119 35.31 -24.96 13.13
CA PHE A 119 34.49 -26.08 12.70
C PHE A 119 35.29 -27.39 12.59
N ARG A 120 36.55 -27.31 12.13
CA ARG A 120 37.46 -28.46 12.10
C ARG A 120 37.75 -28.97 13.51
N THR A 121 38.13 -28.08 14.43
CA THR A 121 38.40 -28.44 15.83
C THR A 121 37.15 -29.02 16.51
N PHE A 122 35.99 -28.40 16.30
CA PHE A 122 34.73 -28.91 16.86
C PHE A 122 34.41 -30.32 16.36
N LYS A 123 34.56 -30.58 15.05
CA LYS A 123 34.35 -31.90 14.47
C LYS A 123 35.31 -32.95 15.02
N ASP A 124 36.56 -32.59 15.28
CA ASP A 124 37.55 -33.51 15.82
C ASP A 124 37.21 -33.89 17.27
N ILE A 125 36.74 -32.94 18.09
CA ILE A 125 36.24 -33.21 19.46
C ILE A 125 35.05 -34.18 19.43
N VAL A 126 34.06 -33.95 18.56
CA VAL A 126 32.89 -34.84 18.43
C VAL A 126 33.31 -36.26 18.00
N LYS A 127 34.30 -36.38 17.09
CA LYS A 127 34.81 -37.69 16.65
C LYS A 127 35.56 -38.46 17.72
N ASP A 128 36.28 -37.77 18.60
CA ASP A 128 36.97 -38.44 19.72
C ASP A 128 35.96 -38.97 20.73
N MET A 129 34.86 -38.25 20.98
CA MET A 129 33.76 -38.73 21.83
C MET A 129 33.09 -39.99 21.24
N ASP A 130 32.77 -40.00 19.94
CA ASP A 130 32.21 -41.18 19.26
C ASP A 130 33.17 -42.39 19.27
N LYS A 131 34.49 -42.16 19.33
CA LYS A 131 35.52 -43.21 19.35
C LYS A 131 35.65 -43.88 20.72
N GLU A 132 35.57 -43.11 21.80
CA GLU A 132 35.64 -43.66 23.16
C GLU A 132 34.44 -44.57 23.47
N ASP A 133 33.25 -44.25 22.94
CA ASP A 133 32.07 -45.10 23.03
C ASP A 133 32.16 -46.37 22.16
N GLY A 134 33.03 -46.38 21.13
CA GLY A 134 33.21 -47.49 20.19
C GLY A 134 34.31 -48.50 20.54
N ASP A 135 35.31 -48.14 21.36
CA ASP A 135 36.46 -49.00 21.68
C ASP A 135 36.28 -49.85 22.96
N GLY A 136 35.30 -49.53 23.80
CA GLY A 136 34.93 -50.34 24.97
C GLY A 136 34.36 -51.74 24.66
N GLY A 137 34.11 -52.06 23.38
CA GLY A 137 33.46 -53.29 22.94
C GLY A 137 34.36 -54.45 22.54
N LYS A 138 35.70 -54.31 22.51
CA LYS A 138 36.60 -55.34 21.93
C LYS A 138 37.50 -56.11 22.90
N LEU A 139 37.34 -55.97 24.21
CA LEU A 139 38.12 -56.70 25.23
C LEU A 139 37.28 -57.72 26.02
N ASN A 140 36.66 -58.70 25.34
CA ASN A 140 36.33 -60.00 25.94
C ASN A 140 35.89 -61.04 24.88
N GLN A 141 36.83 -61.66 24.19
CA GLN A 141 36.54 -62.92 23.48
C GLN A 141 37.80 -63.80 23.46
N LYS A 142 38.13 -64.38 24.63
CA LYS A 142 38.99 -65.55 24.71
C LYS A 142 38.42 -66.49 25.78
N THR A 143 37.59 -67.43 25.35
CA THR A 143 37.35 -68.72 26.01
C THR A 143 37.02 -69.72 24.92
#